data_AF-A0A6H9KUN8-F1
#
_entry.id   AF-A0A6H9KUN8-F1
#
_cell.length_a   1.000
_cell.length_b   1.000
_cell.length_c   1.000
_cell.angle_alpha   90.00
_cell.angle_beta   90.00
_cell.angle_gamma   90.00
#
_symmetry.space_group_name_H-M   'P 1'
#
loop_
_entity.id
_entity.type
_entity.pdbx_description
1 polymer ?
#
loop_
_entity_poly.entity_id
_entity_poly.type
_entity_poly.pdbx_seq_one_letter_code
_entity_poly.pdbx_strand_id
1 'polypeptide(L)'
;MLNLNANKEKLKMQTNLFSGGQKFFEDALAKLNNFEFNECITLLNEARSIDPALANINFFREIAISCKNSGLNPQSTHVEIADIWQELKARQLELGGASQACVEMLRLFSYRLRELDPFDSKGLLPGCDYFLHESACLLHLKNFQAAHDLLIDALDQHGENIPARYWGYLGDAAFAQQNFFEANSAYVKLLAANPFDIDWATLKNKALRTLFTEITANFSIKMAYAHLPYRAWSEGIIEIHSGNIFIAELLKKFDDSFEQNNFYDKARNTHIFSLYVFAEQARTRADLMPERRARMKELNPELFQEYLQRIA
;
A
#
# COMPACT_ATOMS: atom_id res chain seq x y z
N MET A 1 32.96 -43.45 -26.07
CA MET A 1 31.98 -42.47 -26.59
C MET A 1 30.54 -42.95 -26.36
N LEU A 2 30.18 -43.33 -25.13
CA LEU A 2 28.83 -43.73 -24.74
C LEU A 2 28.43 -42.82 -23.57
N ASN A 3 27.70 -41.74 -23.85
CA ASN A 3 26.72 -41.09 -22.94
C ASN A 3 26.23 -39.69 -23.36
N LEU A 4 26.62 -39.17 -24.53
CA LEU A 4 26.10 -37.87 -24.99
C LEU A 4 24.61 -37.91 -25.40
N ASN A 5 24.13 -39.05 -25.93
CA ASN A 5 22.72 -39.19 -26.33
C ASN A 5 21.77 -39.42 -25.13
N ALA A 6 22.18 -40.21 -24.14
CA ALA A 6 21.39 -40.44 -22.92
C ALA A 6 21.23 -39.16 -22.08
N ASN A 7 22.26 -38.30 -22.03
CA ASN A 7 22.16 -37.00 -21.38
C ASN A 7 21.29 -36.00 -22.16
N LYS A 8 21.27 -36.04 -23.49
CA LYS A 8 20.36 -35.22 -24.31
C LYS A 8 18.90 -35.63 -24.17
N GLU A 9 18.61 -36.93 -24.06
CA GLU A 9 17.25 -37.41 -23.81
C GLU A 9 16.78 -37.10 -22.39
N LYS A 10 17.64 -37.25 -21.37
CA LYS A 10 17.33 -36.80 -20.00
C LYS A 10 17.10 -35.29 -19.93
N LEU A 11 17.91 -34.47 -20.61
CA LEU A 11 17.67 -33.02 -20.67
C LEU A 11 16.35 -32.70 -21.39
N LYS A 12 16.04 -33.37 -22.51
CA LYS A 12 14.77 -33.19 -23.23
C LYS A 12 13.56 -33.60 -22.40
N MET A 13 13.65 -34.72 -21.66
CA MET A 13 12.61 -35.15 -20.72
C MET A 13 12.45 -34.16 -19.57
N GLN A 14 13.53 -33.63 -19.01
CA GLN A 14 13.47 -32.59 -17.98
C GLN A 14 12.83 -31.31 -18.52
N THR A 15 13.22 -30.82 -19.70
CA THR A 15 12.57 -29.64 -20.31
C THR A 15 11.09 -29.86 -20.64
N ASN A 16 10.69 -31.09 -20.99
CA ASN A 16 9.28 -31.42 -21.22
C ASN A 16 8.47 -31.49 -19.92
N LEU A 17 9.04 -32.01 -18.83
CA LEU A 17 8.39 -32.05 -17.51
C LEU A 17 8.04 -30.65 -16.99
N PHE A 18 8.96 -29.69 -17.10
CA PHE A 18 8.72 -28.31 -16.68
C PHE A 18 7.75 -27.56 -17.62
N SER A 19 7.76 -27.87 -18.93
CA SER A 19 6.83 -27.24 -19.89
C SER A 19 5.36 -27.63 -19.67
N GLY A 20 5.10 -28.83 -19.13
CA GLY A 20 3.75 -29.31 -18.84
C GLY A 20 3.12 -28.55 -17.67
N GLY A 21 3.83 -28.47 -16.53
CA GLY A 21 3.33 -27.77 -15.34
C GLY A 21 3.06 -26.29 -15.60
N GLN A 22 3.94 -25.63 -16.36
CA GLN A 22 3.78 -24.23 -16.76
C GLN A 22 2.51 -24.00 -17.61
N LYS A 23 2.22 -24.90 -18.55
CA LYS A 23 1.01 -24.81 -19.38
C LYS A 23 -0.27 -24.94 -18.55
N PHE A 24 -0.33 -25.94 -17.66
CA PHE A 24 -1.48 -26.10 -16.76
C PHE A 24 -1.66 -24.88 -15.84
N PHE A 25 -0.55 -24.28 -15.40
CA PHE A 25 -0.58 -23.06 -14.61
C PHE A 25 -1.14 -21.87 -15.40
N GLU A 26 -0.71 -21.66 -16.65
CA GLU A 26 -1.24 -20.62 -17.54
C GLU A 26 -2.73 -20.82 -17.85
N ASP A 27 -3.14 -22.05 -18.15
CA ASP A 27 -4.54 -22.39 -18.36
C ASP A 27 -5.37 -22.13 -17.09
N ALA A 28 -4.82 -22.43 -15.91
CA ALA A 28 -5.48 -22.12 -14.63
C ALA A 28 -5.69 -20.63 -14.41
N LEU A 29 -4.74 -19.77 -14.81
CA LEU A 29 -4.89 -18.31 -14.72
C LEU A 29 -5.99 -17.81 -15.67
N ALA A 30 -6.11 -18.40 -16.86
CA ALA A 30 -7.22 -18.08 -17.76
C ALA A 30 -8.59 -18.44 -17.12
N LYS A 31 -8.68 -19.61 -16.47
CA LYS A 31 -9.88 -20.02 -15.73
C LYS A 31 -10.18 -19.11 -14.54
N LEU A 32 -9.15 -18.66 -13.83
CA LEU A 32 -9.30 -17.69 -12.74
C LEU A 32 -9.93 -16.39 -13.27
N ASN A 33 -9.41 -15.85 -14.37
CA ASN A 33 -9.92 -14.63 -15.01
C ASN A 33 -11.38 -14.76 -15.50
N ASN A 34 -11.79 -15.98 -15.86
CA ASN A 34 -13.15 -16.27 -16.31
C ASN A 34 -14.11 -16.66 -15.16
N PHE A 35 -13.67 -16.60 -13.90
CA PHE A 35 -14.48 -16.97 -12.71
C PHE A 35 -14.85 -18.47 -12.69
N GLU A 36 -14.08 -19.29 -13.39
CA GLU A 36 -14.25 -20.74 -13.48
C GLU A 36 -13.42 -21.43 -12.37
N PHE A 37 -13.72 -21.10 -11.11
CA PHE A 37 -12.85 -21.44 -9.96
C PHE A 37 -12.65 -22.94 -9.73
N ASN A 38 -13.66 -23.77 -10.03
CA ASN A 38 -13.52 -25.23 -9.91
C ASN A 38 -12.46 -25.77 -10.88
N GLU A 39 -12.51 -25.32 -12.13
CA GLU A 39 -11.57 -25.72 -13.17
C GLU A 39 -10.17 -25.15 -12.89
N CYS A 40 -10.10 -23.90 -12.42
CA CYS A 40 -8.85 -23.28 -11.96
C CYS A 40 -8.17 -24.12 -10.86
N ILE A 41 -8.89 -24.53 -9.81
CA ILE A 41 -8.35 -25.33 -8.71
C ILE A 41 -7.83 -26.68 -9.21
N THR A 42 -8.57 -27.34 -10.12
CA THR A 42 -8.16 -28.62 -10.72
C THR A 42 -6.84 -28.45 -11.49
N LEU A 43 -6.75 -27.47 -12.37
CA LEU A 43 -5.55 -27.20 -13.17
C LEU A 43 -4.35 -26.80 -12.29
N LEU A 44 -4.55 -26.05 -11.21
CA LEU A 44 -3.49 -25.73 -10.25
C LEU A 44 -2.99 -26.97 -9.49
N ASN A 45 -3.88 -27.91 -9.16
CA ASN A 45 -3.48 -29.17 -8.53
C ASN A 45 -2.68 -30.05 -9.51
N GLU A 46 -3.07 -30.08 -10.78
CA GLU A 46 -2.34 -30.79 -11.84
C GLU A 46 -0.97 -30.16 -12.07
N ALA A 47 -0.90 -28.83 -12.25
CA ALA A 47 0.36 -28.09 -12.37
C ALA A 47 1.31 -28.38 -11.19
N ARG A 48 0.79 -28.38 -9.95
CA ARG A 48 1.56 -28.68 -8.74
C ARG A 48 2.05 -30.13 -8.69
N SER A 49 1.26 -31.08 -9.20
CA SER A 49 1.66 -32.49 -9.24
C SER A 49 2.82 -32.74 -10.22
N ILE A 50 2.89 -31.94 -11.28
CA ILE A 50 3.95 -32.01 -12.30
C ILE A 50 5.19 -31.24 -11.84
N ASP A 51 4.99 -30.02 -11.36
CA ASP A 51 6.07 -29.15 -10.86
C ASP A 51 5.66 -28.45 -9.54
N PRO A 52 6.01 -29.05 -8.40
CA PRO A 52 5.76 -28.46 -7.09
C PRO A 52 6.52 -27.15 -6.83
N ALA A 53 7.57 -26.86 -7.61
CA ALA A 53 8.41 -25.68 -7.45
C ALA A 53 7.90 -24.45 -8.21
N LEU A 54 6.79 -24.56 -8.94
CA LEU A 54 6.15 -23.43 -9.61
C LEU A 54 5.86 -22.30 -8.60
N ALA A 55 6.43 -21.13 -8.90
CA ALA A 55 6.33 -19.97 -8.03
C ALA A 55 4.87 -19.58 -7.79
N ASN A 56 4.51 -19.34 -6.53
CA ASN A 56 3.19 -18.88 -6.09
C ASN A 56 2.03 -19.85 -6.35
N ILE A 57 2.26 -21.10 -6.77
CA ILE A 57 1.18 -22.04 -7.11
C ILE A 57 0.21 -22.31 -5.95
N ASN A 58 0.73 -22.43 -4.73
CA ASN A 58 -0.10 -22.58 -3.53
C ASN A 58 -0.93 -21.34 -3.28
N PHE A 59 -0.36 -20.15 -3.48
CA PHE A 59 -1.07 -18.90 -3.25
C PHE A 59 -2.19 -18.69 -4.28
N PHE A 60 -1.96 -18.98 -5.57
CA PHE A 60 -3.03 -18.99 -6.58
C PHE A 60 -4.15 -19.98 -6.26
N ARG A 61 -3.80 -21.14 -5.68
CA ARG A 61 -4.81 -22.12 -5.26
C ARG A 61 -5.67 -21.58 -4.12
N GLU A 62 -5.05 -20.93 -3.13
CA GLU A 62 -5.78 -20.29 -2.03
C GLU A 62 -6.66 -19.13 -2.53
N ILE A 63 -6.20 -18.33 -3.51
CA ILE A 63 -7.02 -17.31 -4.15
C ILE A 63 -8.28 -17.95 -4.76
N ALA A 64 -8.11 -18.97 -5.60
CA ALA A 64 -9.23 -19.63 -6.27
C ALA A 64 -10.20 -20.28 -5.28
N ILE A 65 -9.71 -20.85 -4.18
CA ILE A 65 -10.52 -21.40 -3.09
C ILE A 65 -11.30 -20.30 -2.38
N SER A 66 -10.65 -19.19 -2.00
CA SER A 66 -11.32 -18.05 -1.36
C SER A 66 -12.40 -17.46 -2.27
N CYS A 67 -12.10 -17.17 -3.54
CA CYS A 67 -13.09 -16.66 -4.49
C CYS A 67 -14.28 -17.62 -4.64
N LYS A 68 -14.03 -18.92 -4.74
CA LYS A 68 -15.08 -19.94 -4.79
C LYS A 68 -15.94 -19.96 -3.52
N ASN A 69 -15.31 -19.98 -2.35
CA ASN A 69 -16.00 -20.10 -1.06
C ASN A 69 -16.85 -18.87 -0.76
N SER A 70 -16.39 -17.70 -1.20
CA SER A 70 -17.14 -16.45 -1.09
C SER A 70 -18.25 -16.32 -2.14
N GLY A 71 -18.45 -17.33 -3.01
CA GLY A 71 -19.51 -17.33 -4.01
C GLY A 71 -19.27 -16.33 -5.15
N LEU A 72 -18.02 -15.89 -5.33
CA LEU A 72 -17.67 -14.94 -6.38
C LEU A 72 -18.10 -15.54 -7.74
N ASN A 73 -18.70 -14.72 -8.58
CA ASN A 73 -19.15 -15.10 -9.91
C ASN A 73 -19.18 -13.85 -10.81
N PRO A 74 -19.43 -13.99 -12.12
CA PRO A 74 -19.44 -12.85 -13.03
C PRO A 74 -20.46 -11.74 -12.70
N GLN A 75 -21.46 -12.01 -11.85
CA GLN A 75 -22.51 -11.07 -11.42
C GLN A 75 -22.27 -10.53 -10.00
N SER A 76 -21.20 -10.94 -9.33
CA SER A 76 -20.90 -10.47 -7.98
C SER A 76 -20.78 -8.95 -7.91
N THR A 77 -21.28 -8.40 -6.81
CA THR A 77 -21.23 -6.98 -6.51
C THR A 77 -19.81 -6.53 -6.16
N HIS A 78 -19.56 -5.24 -6.30
CA HIS A 78 -18.29 -4.62 -5.92
C HIS A 78 -17.96 -4.80 -4.41
N VAL A 79 -18.97 -4.96 -3.54
CA VAL A 79 -18.81 -5.25 -2.09
C VAL A 79 -18.22 -6.62 -1.86
N GLU A 80 -18.84 -7.65 -2.45
CA GLU A 80 -18.39 -9.03 -2.32
C GLU A 80 -16.95 -9.19 -2.84
N ILE A 81 -16.63 -8.45 -3.89
CA ILE A 81 -15.29 -8.40 -4.49
C ILE A 81 -14.26 -7.73 -3.56
N ALA A 82 -14.60 -6.59 -2.95
CA ALA A 82 -13.71 -5.86 -2.06
C ALA A 82 -13.44 -6.61 -0.74
N ASP A 83 -14.43 -7.31 -0.20
CA ASP A 83 -14.29 -8.13 1.01
C ASP A 83 -13.28 -9.27 0.78
N ILE A 84 -13.36 -9.93 -0.37
CA ILE A 84 -12.41 -10.96 -0.78
C ILE A 84 -10.99 -10.39 -0.92
N TRP A 85 -10.85 -9.18 -1.47
CA TRP A 85 -9.55 -8.52 -1.57
C TRP A 85 -8.91 -8.28 -0.19
N GLN A 86 -9.67 -7.79 0.78
CA GLN A 86 -9.18 -7.58 2.15
C GLN A 86 -8.75 -8.89 2.82
N GLU A 87 -9.56 -9.95 2.65
CA GLU A 87 -9.24 -11.28 3.16
C GLU A 87 -7.94 -11.82 2.57
N LEU A 88 -7.77 -11.69 1.26
CA LEU A 88 -6.58 -12.17 0.55
C LEU A 88 -5.33 -11.35 0.87
N LYS A 89 -5.47 -10.03 1.10
CA LYS A 89 -4.38 -9.16 1.55
C LYS A 89 -3.85 -9.60 2.92
N ALA A 90 -4.74 -9.92 3.87
CA ALA A 90 -4.35 -10.44 5.17
C ALA A 90 -3.58 -11.77 5.04
N ARG A 91 -4.09 -12.70 4.21
CA ARG A 91 -3.43 -14.00 3.96
C ARG A 91 -2.11 -13.88 3.19
N GLN A 92 -1.94 -12.87 2.35
CA GLN A 92 -0.69 -12.63 1.62
C GLN A 92 0.48 -12.32 2.57
N LEU A 93 0.23 -11.51 3.61
CA LEU A 93 1.20 -11.20 4.65
C LEU A 93 1.67 -12.48 5.38
N GLU A 94 0.78 -13.46 5.53
CA GLU A 94 1.09 -14.74 6.18
C GLU A 94 1.86 -15.71 5.26
N LEU A 95 1.56 -15.69 3.96
CA LEU A 95 2.07 -16.68 2.99
C LEU A 95 3.34 -16.24 2.25
N GLY A 96 3.79 -15.00 2.40
CA GLY A 96 5.07 -14.51 1.84
C GLY A 96 5.16 -14.48 0.30
N GLY A 97 4.04 -14.68 -0.41
CA GLY A 97 3.96 -14.62 -1.88
C GLY A 97 3.73 -13.19 -2.36
N ALA A 98 4.72 -12.57 -3.00
CA ALA A 98 4.84 -11.10 -2.90
C ALA A 98 4.66 -10.23 -4.15
N SER A 99 4.35 -10.74 -5.36
CA SER A 99 3.97 -9.79 -6.44
C SER A 99 3.07 -10.32 -7.56
N GLN A 100 3.40 -11.46 -8.18
CA GLN A 100 2.71 -11.89 -9.40
C GLN A 100 1.24 -12.19 -9.16
N ALA A 101 0.92 -12.89 -8.08
CA ALA A 101 -0.46 -13.23 -7.77
C ALA A 101 -1.29 -12.05 -7.29
N CYS A 102 -0.66 -11.06 -6.65
CA CYS A 102 -1.31 -9.77 -6.37
C CYS A 102 -1.61 -9.01 -7.66
N VAL A 103 -0.70 -9.06 -8.64
CA VAL A 103 -0.96 -8.46 -9.95
C VAL A 103 -2.14 -9.16 -10.64
N GLU A 104 -2.21 -10.49 -10.64
CA GLU A 104 -3.35 -11.20 -11.26
C GLU A 104 -4.66 -10.99 -10.51
N MET A 105 -4.64 -10.96 -9.18
CA MET A 105 -5.80 -10.55 -8.39
C MET A 105 -6.25 -9.14 -8.78
N LEU A 106 -5.34 -8.16 -8.76
CA LEU A 106 -5.63 -6.78 -9.12
C LEU A 106 -6.07 -6.62 -10.58
N ARG A 107 -5.63 -7.51 -11.49
CA ARG A 107 -6.14 -7.59 -12.88
C ARG A 107 -7.59 -8.02 -12.89
N LEU A 108 -7.92 -9.09 -12.18
CA LEU A 108 -9.27 -9.61 -12.08
C LEU A 108 -10.21 -8.56 -11.45
N PHE A 109 -9.72 -7.86 -10.42
CA PHE A 109 -10.43 -6.75 -9.78
C PHE A 109 -10.60 -5.55 -10.72
N SER A 110 -9.54 -5.07 -11.37
CA SER A 110 -9.59 -3.94 -12.30
C SER A 110 -10.49 -4.21 -13.51
N TYR A 111 -10.44 -5.42 -14.07
CA TYR A 111 -11.30 -5.82 -15.16
C TYR A 111 -12.77 -5.69 -14.79
N ARG A 112 -13.15 -6.11 -13.57
CA ARG A 112 -14.54 -6.02 -13.12
C ARG A 112 -14.99 -4.61 -12.76
N LEU A 113 -14.11 -3.77 -12.21
CA LEU A 113 -14.45 -2.37 -11.95
C LEU A 113 -14.74 -1.57 -13.23
N ARG A 114 -14.13 -1.95 -14.37
CA ARG A 114 -14.34 -1.30 -15.68
C ARG A 114 -15.59 -1.75 -16.42
N GLU A 115 -16.04 -2.98 -16.19
CA GLU A 115 -17.23 -3.57 -16.83
C GLU A 115 -18.53 -3.25 -16.08
N LEU A 116 -18.44 -2.63 -14.90
CA LEU A 116 -19.57 -2.27 -14.06
C LEU A 116 -19.78 -0.74 -14.11
N ASP A 117 -21.02 -0.31 -14.36
CA ASP A 117 -21.39 1.10 -14.45
C ASP A 117 -21.02 1.81 -13.13
N PRO A 118 -20.22 2.90 -13.15
CA PRO A 118 -19.81 3.64 -11.96
C PRO A 118 -20.97 4.28 -11.18
N PHE A 119 -22.21 4.23 -11.69
CA PHE A 119 -23.37 4.86 -11.08
C PHE A 119 -24.60 3.95 -11.04
N ASP A 120 -24.59 2.83 -10.31
CA ASP A 120 -25.87 2.29 -9.84
C ASP A 120 -26.35 3.06 -8.59
N SER A 121 -27.47 3.74 -8.82
CA SER A 121 -28.33 4.60 -8.00
C SER A 121 -28.61 4.25 -6.53
N LYS A 122 -27.98 3.21 -5.95
CA LYS A 122 -28.03 2.87 -4.51
C LYS A 122 -26.69 2.39 -3.93
N GLY A 123 -25.61 2.37 -4.71
CA GLY A 123 -24.35 1.67 -4.41
C GLY A 123 -23.23 2.55 -3.85
N LEU A 124 -23.11 2.58 -2.52
CA LEU A 124 -21.87 2.95 -1.85
C LEU A 124 -21.37 1.77 -1.03
N LEU A 125 -20.06 1.49 -1.13
CA LEU A 125 -19.36 0.60 -0.22
C LEU A 125 -19.31 1.22 1.18
N PRO A 126 -19.73 0.51 2.23
CA PRO A 126 -19.31 0.83 3.58
C PRO A 126 -17.84 0.39 3.73
N GLY A 127 -16.92 1.36 3.78
CA GLY A 127 -15.58 1.14 4.36
C GLY A 127 -14.40 0.96 3.41
N CYS A 128 -14.61 0.69 2.12
CA CYS A 128 -13.54 0.70 1.12
C CYS A 128 -13.94 1.55 -0.08
N ASP A 129 -13.09 2.50 -0.43
CA ASP A 129 -13.43 3.55 -1.37
C ASP A 129 -13.08 3.10 -2.80
N TYR A 130 -14.08 3.11 -3.70
CA TYR A 130 -13.97 2.61 -5.08
C TYR A 130 -12.74 3.18 -5.78
N PHE A 131 -12.56 4.50 -5.68
CA PHE A 131 -11.44 5.20 -6.32
C PHE A 131 -10.10 4.69 -5.81
N LEU A 132 -9.98 4.44 -4.50
CA LEU A 132 -8.76 3.93 -3.90
C LEU A 132 -8.41 2.53 -4.42
N HIS A 133 -9.41 1.66 -4.52
CA HIS A 133 -9.21 0.28 -4.98
C HIS A 133 -8.85 0.22 -6.47
N GLU A 134 -9.57 0.97 -7.31
CA GLU A 134 -9.24 1.05 -8.73
C GLU A 134 -7.84 1.66 -8.95
N SER A 135 -7.51 2.72 -8.23
CA SER A 135 -6.19 3.37 -8.31
C SER A 135 -5.07 2.42 -7.91
N ALA A 136 -5.26 1.64 -6.84
CA ALA A 136 -4.32 0.58 -6.45
C ALA A 136 -4.13 -0.42 -7.59
N CYS A 137 -5.22 -0.87 -8.23
CA CYS A 137 -5.12 -1.78 -9.37
C CYS A 137 -4.33 -1.15 -10.53
N LEU A 138 -4.67 0.08 -10.92
CA LEU A 138 -4.01 0.81 -12.00
C LEU A 138 -2.50 0.97 -11.75
N LEU A 139 -2.09 1.27 -10.51
CA LEU A 139 -0.68 1.34 -10.09
C LEU A 139 0.05 0.02 -10.26
N HIS A 140 -0.59 -1.10 -9.95
CA HIS A 140 0.01 -2.43 -10.13
C HIS A 140 0.09 -2.85 -11.59
N LEU A 141 -0.87 -2.43 -12.41
CA LEU A 141 -0.86 -2.61 -13.86
C LEU A 141 0.10 -1.67 -14.59
N LYS A 142 0.82 -0.82 -13.85
CA LYS A 142 1.70 0.22 -14.39
C LYS A 142 0.99 1.26 -15.25
N ASN A 143 -0.32 1.41 -15.08
CA ASN A 143 -1.10 2.49 -15.69
C ASN A 143 -1.09 3.70 -14.75
N PHE A 144 0.10 4.29 -14.58
CA PHE A 144 0.34 5.28 -13.53
C PHE A 144 -0.37 6.61 -13.76
N GLN A 145 -0.55 7.03 -15.02
CA GLN A 145 -1.27 8.26 -15.34
C GLN A 145 -2.74 8.13 -14.98
N ALA A 146 -3.41 7.06 -15.42
CA ALA A 146 -4.82 6.86 -15.08
C ALA A 146 -5.04 6.72 -13.57
N ALA A 147 -4.12 6.07 -12.85
CA ALA A 147 -4.19 6.01 -11.39
C ALA A 147 -4.07 7.39 -10.75
N HIS A 148 -3.17 8.23 -11.28
CA HIS A 148 -2.95 9.58 -10.80
C HIS A 148 -4.18 10.46 -11.04
N ASP A 149 -4.70 10.49 -12.27
CA ASP A 149 -5.90 11.27 -12.63
C ASP A 149 -7.09 10.88 -11.75
N LEU A 150 -7.32 9.58 -11.56
CA LEU A 150 -8.41 9.05 -10.73
C LEU A 150 -8.28 9.45 -9.25
N LEU A 151 -7.05 9.50 -8.72
CA LEU A 151 -6.79 9.92 -7.35
C LEU A 151 -6.99 11.43 -7.18
N ILE A 152 -6.61 12.25 -8.17
CA ILE A 152 -6.87 13.68 -8.15
C ILE A 152 -8.38 13.94 -8.14
N ASP A 153 -9.13 13.28 -9.01
CA ASP A 153 -10.60 13.39 -9.05
C ASP A 153 -11.24 12.99 -7.72
N ALA A 154 -10.74 11.92 -7.09
CA ALA A 154 -11.23 11.48 -5.79
C ALA A 154 -10.92 12.49 -4.68
N LEU A 155 -9.72 13.08 -4.68
CA LEU A 155 -9.33 14.11 -3.71
C LEU A 155 -10.24 15.34 -3.83
N ASP A 156 -10.56 15.77 -5.04
CA ASP A 156 -11.47 16.89 -5.29
C ASP A 156 -12.90 16.61 -4.81
N GLN A 157 -13.37 15.36 -4.92
CA GLN A 157 -14.69 14.94 -4.45
C GLN A 157 -14.80 14.84 -2.92
N HIS A 158 -13.74 14.38 -2.25
CA HIS A 158 -13.75 14.17 -0.79
C HIS A 158 -13.54 15.46 0.01
N GLY A 159 -12.94 16.50 -0.59
CA GLY A 159 -12.74 17.80 0.04
C GLY A 159 -11.95 17.70 1.36
N GLU A 160 -12.48 18.22 2.46
CA GLU A 160 -11.77 18.26 3.75
C GLU A 160 -11.68 16.91 4.49
N ASN A 161 -12.41 15.88 4.06
CA ASN A 161 -12.53 14.59 4.74
C ASN A 161 -11.74 13.46 4.07
N ILE A 162 -10.75 13.80 3.23
CA ILE A 162 -9.92 12.83 2.51
C ILE A 162 -9.22 11.87 3.49
N PRO A 163 -9.45 10.54 3.36
CA PRO A 163 -8.69 9.54 4.11
C PRO A 163 -7.20 9.56 3.75
N ALA A 164 -6.31 9.42 4.75
CA ALA A 164 -4.86 9.60 4.54
C ALA A 164 -4.27 8.67 3.47
N ARG A 165 -4.79 7.44 3.36
CA ARG A 165 -4.43 6.45 2.32
C ARG A 165 -4.45 7.00 0.89
N TYR A 166 -5.33 7.93 0.55
CA TYR A 166 -5.36 8.57 -0.77
C TYR A 166 -4.05 9.25 -1.14
N TRP A 167 -3.47 9.98 -0.17
CA TRP A 167 -2.18 10.63 -0.35
C TRP A 167 -1.05 9.62 -0.56
N GLY A 168 -1.13 8.43 0.05
CA GLY A 168 -0.16 7.37 -0.17
C GLY A 168 -0.18 6.84 -1.59
N TYR A 169 -1.36 6.52 -2.11
CA TYR A 169 -1.50 6.06 -3.49
C TYR A 169 -1.18 7.15 -4.51
N LEU A 170 -1.51 8.43 -4.23
CA LEU A 170 -1.12 9.54 -5.09
C LEU A 170 0.40 9.68 -5.13
N GLY A 171 1.04 9.57 -3.96
CA GLY A 171 2.49 9.57 -3.84
C GLY A 171 3.13 8.47 -4.66
N ASP A 172 2.57 7.26 -4.61
CA ASP A 172 3.03 6.12 -5.40
C ASP A 172 2.86 6.33 -6.91
N ALA A 173 1.75 6.91 -7.34
CA ALA A 173 1.48 7.24 -8.74
C ALA A 173 2.51 8.26 -9.26
N ALA A 174 2.67 9.37 -8.53
CA ALA A 174 3.63 10.42 -8.86
C ALA A 174 5.07 9.91 -8.84
N PHE A 175 5.44 9.08 -7.85
CA PHE A 175 6.78 8.49 -7.76
C PHE A 175 7.07 7.58 -8.95
N ALA A 176 6.10 6.75 -9.35
CA ALA A 176 6.24 5.86 -10.51
C ALA A 176 6.36 6.62 -11.84
N GLN A 177 5.75 7.81 -11.93
CA GLN A 177 5.89 8.75 -13.04
C GLN A 177 7.16 9.62 -12.96
N GLN A 178 7.99 9.46 -11.93
CA GLN A 178 9.18 10.28 -11.66
C GLN A 178 8.86 11.75 -11.33
N ASN A 179 7.61 12.07 -10.97
CA ASN A 179 7.25 13.36 -10.40
C ASN A 179 7.56 13.38 -8.89
N PHE A 180 8.84 13.45 -8.55
CA PHE A 180 9.30 13.31 -7.16
C PHE A 180 8.84 14.44 -6.24
N PHE A 181 8.63 15.64 -6.78
CA PHE A 181 8.13 16.78 -5.99
C PHE A 181 6.71 16.51 -5.48
N GLU A 182 5.81 16.08 -6.37
CA GLU A 182 4.45 15.72 -6.00
C GLU A 182 4.41 14.48 -5.12
N ALA A 183 5.22 13.46 -5.45
CA ALA A 183 5.34 12.25 -4.63
C ALA A 183 5.71 12.58 -3.19
N ASN A 184 6.73 13.42 -3.02
CA ASN A 184 7.17 13.90 -1.72
C ASN A 184 6.04 14.66 -1.00
N SER A 185 5.37 15.58 -1.68
CA SER A 185 4.23 16.32 -1.09
C SER A 185 3.12 15.37 -0.62
N ALA A 186 2.79 14.34 -1.41
CA ALA A 186 1.75 13.38 -1.08
C ALA A 186 2.16 12.47 0.10
N TYR A 187 3.41 11.98 0.13
CA TYR A 187 3.92 11.22 1.28
C TYR A 187 3.98 12.04 2.57
N VAL A 188 4.34 13.33 2.50
CA VAL A 188 4.26 14.23 3.66
C VAL A 188 2.83 14.33 4.20
N LYS A 189 1.84 14.49 3.30
CA LYS A 189 0.42 14.55 3.70
C LYS A 189 -0.08 13.24 4.31
N LEU A 190 0.29 12.09 3.73
CA LEU A 190 0.01 10.76 4.29
C LEU A 190 0.58 10.61 5.70
N LEU A 191 1.88 10.88 5.86
CA LEU A 191 2.59 10.76 7.12
C LEU A 191 2.07 11.72 8.18
N ALA A 192 1.66 12.92 7.79
CA ALA A 192 1.05 13.88 8.70
C ALA A 192 -0.36 13.44 9.13
N ALA A 193 -1.22 13.09 8.16
CA ALA A 193 -2.62 12.76 8.42
C ALA A 193 -2.77 11.47 9.24
N ASN A 194 -2.20 10.36 8.76
CA ASN A 194 -2.22 9.09 9.47
C ASN A 194 -1.18 8.10 8.91
N PRO A 195 -0.04 7.89 9.60
CA PRO A 195 0.98 6.96 9.12
C PRO A 195 0.53 5.49 9.13
N PHE A 196 -0.52 5.13 9.89
CA PHE A 196 -1.07 3.77 9.91
C PHE A 196 -1.77 3.37 8.60
N ASP A 197 -2.14 4.36 7.79
CA ASP A 197 -2.86 4.13 6.51
C ASP A 197 -1.91 3.85 5.34
N ILE A 198 -0.60 3.74 5.59
CA ILE A 198 0.38 3.37 4.56
C ILE A 198 0.12 1.94 4.10
N ASP A 199 -0.04 1.76 2.79
CA ASP A 199 -0.06 0.44 2.19
C ASP A 199 1.37 -0.06 1.89
N TRP A 200 2.00 -0.67 2.89
CA TRP A 200 3.38 -1.16 2.78
C TRP A 200 3.61 -2.18 1.67
N ALA A 201 2.58 -2.93 1.28
CA ALA A 201 2.68 -3.94 0.23
C ALA A 201 2.92 -3.28 -1.14
N THR A 202 2.36 -2.09 -1.35
CA THR A 202 2.28 -1.43 -2.66
C THR A 202 3.19 -0.20 -2.75
N LEU A 203 3.59 0.36 -1.60
CA LEU A 203 4.45 1.54 -1.46
C LEU A 203 5.64 1.52 -2.42
N LYS A 204 5.74 2.53 -3.29
CA LYS A 204 6.81 2.64 -4.29
C LYS A 204 8.10 3.19 -3.70
N ASN A 205 8.01 4.10 -2.73
CA ASN A 205 9.18 4.66 -2.05
C ASN A 205 9.90 3.59 -1.21
N LYS A 206 11.01 3.06 -1.75
CA LYS A 206 11.82 2.03 -1.10
C LYS A 206 12.50 2.51 0.18
N ALA A 207 12.93 3.77 0.22
CA ALA A 207 13.60 4.34 1.39
C ALA A 207 12.66 4.35 2.60
N LEU A 208 11.39 4.73 2.41
CA LEU A 208 10.38 4.67 3.48
C LEU A 208 10.13 3.23 3.99
N ARG A 209 10.13 2.22 3.10
CA ARG A 209 9.99 0.80 3.52
C ARG A 209 11.16 0.32 4.34
N THR A 210 12.38 0.64 3.90
CA THR A 210 13.60 0.29 4.62
C THR A 210 13.60 0.94 6.00
N LEU A 211 13.33 2.25 6.06
CA LEU A 211 13.26 2.98 7.32
C LEU A 211 12.23 2.37 8.27
N PHE A 212 11.01 2.10 7.80
CA PHE A 212 10.00 1.50 8.67
C PHE A 212 10.43 0.15 9.23
N THR A 213 11.07 -0.69 8.40
CA THR A 213 11.63 -1.97 8.84
C THR A 213 12.67 -1.78 9.95
N GLU A 214 13.57 -0.81 9.80
CA GLU A 214 14.59 -0.47 10.81
C GLU A 214 13.98 0.05 12.12
N ILE A 215 12.95 0.88 12.04
CA ILE A 215 12.23 1.38 13.22
C ILE A 215 11.52 0.21 13.93
N THR A 216 10.85 -0.69 13.19
CA THR A 216 10.14 -1.84 13.78
C THR A 216 11.06 -2.86 14.46
N ALA A 217 12.35 -2.86 14.13
CA ALA A 217 13.33 -3.69 14.84
C ALA A 217 13.53 -3.24 16.30
N ASN A 218 13.26 -1.97 16.60
CA ASN A 218 13.52 -1.35 17.91
C ASN A 218 12.26 -0.92 18.67
N PHE A 219 11.11 -0.86 18.00
CA PHE A 219 9.86 -0.35 18.55
C PHE A 219 8.68 -1.27 18.25
N SER A 220 7.66 -1.24 19.12
CA SER A 220 6.37 -1.85 18.81
C SER A 220 5.76 -1.21 17.56
N ILE A 221 4.91 -1.93 16.82
CA ILE A 221 4.37 -1.45 15.53
C ILE A 221 3.68 -0.08 15.65
N LYS A 222 2.94 0.15 16.75
CA LYS A 222 2.26 1.41 17.05
C LYS A 222 3.27 2.56 17.24
N MET A 223 4.35 2.31 17.98
CA MET A 223 5.42 3.28 18.17
C MET A 223 6.20 3.51 16.88
N ALA A 224 6.40 2.48 16.07
CA ALA A 224 7.09 2.59 14.79
C ALA A 224 6.36 3.54 13.84
N TYR A 225 5.03 3.39 13.70
CA TYR A 225 4.21 4.33 12.94
C TYR A 225 4.28 5.76 13.49
N ALA A 226 4.31 5.94 14.81
CA ALA A 226 4.42 7.26 15.41
C ALA A 226 5.79 7.93 15.19
N HIS A 227 6.87 7.15 15.16
CA HIS A 227 8.22 7.65 14.90
C HIS A 227 8.50 7.91 13.42
N LEU A 228 7.79 7.22 12.54
CA LEU A 228 8.05 7.24 11.11
C LEU A 228 8.06 8.65 10.49
N PRO A 229 7.09 9.55 10.76
CA PRO A 229 7.09 10.89 10.16
C PRO A 229 8.35 11.69 10.53
N TYR A 230 8.71 11.73 11.82
CA TYR A 230 9.93 12.41 12.27
C TYR A 230 11.18 11.77 11.66
N ARG A 231 11.29 10.44 11.72
CA ARG A 231 12.48 9.73 11.22
C ARG A 231 12.67 9.94 9.72
N ALA A 232 11.59 9.84 8.94
CA ALA A 232 11.62 10.05 7.49
C ALA A 232 12.11 11.44 7.13
N TRP A 233 11.67 12.47 7.86
CA TRP A 233 12.21 13.82 7.70
C TRP A 233 13.66 13.92 8.19
N SER A 234 13.99 13.33 9.34
CA SER A 234 15.32 13.40 9.95
C SER A 234 16.40 12.66 9.14
N GLU A 235 16.02 11.76 8.26
CA GLU A 235 16.95 11.04 7.37
C GLU A 235 16.95 11.61 5.94
N GLY A 236 16.16 12.66 5.69
CA GLY A 236 16.06 13.28 4.37
C GLY A 236 15.34 12.42 3.33
N ILE A 237 14.53 11.45 3.76
CA ILE A 237 13.70 10.62 2.87
C ILE A 237 12.51 11.42 2.36
N ILE A 238 11.99 12.32 3.20
CA ILE A 238 10.99 13.32 2.81
C ILE A 238 11.53 14.72 3.09
N GLU A 239 11.10 15.67 2.27
CA GLU A 239 11.42 17.08 2.38
C GLU A 239 10.14 17.89 2.65
N ILE A 240 10.23 18.86 3.55
CA ILE A 240 9.09 19.69 3.93
C ILE A 240 9.32 21.07 3.34
N HIS A 241 8.64 21.36 2.23
CA HIS A 241 8.75 22.63 1.55
C HIS A 241 7.99 23.73 2.31
N SER A 242 8.54 24.95 2.30
CA SER A 242 7.90 26.12 2.88
C SER A 242 6.58 26.46 2.17
N GLY A 243 5.59 26.95 2.90
CA GLY A 243 4.28 27.33 2.37
C GLY A 243 3.25 26.19 2.36
N ASN A 244 3.55 25.05 3.00
CA ASN A 244 2.61 23.93 3.09
C ASN A 244 1.50 24.21 4.14
N ILE A 245 0.36 24.74 3.67
CA ILE A 245 -0.79 25.15 4.50
C ILE A 245 -1.50 23.94 5.13
N PHE A 246 -1.49 22.79 4.45
CA PHE A 246 -2.16 21.56 4.91
C PHE A 246 -1.70 21.14 6.31
N ILE A 247 -0.39 21.21 6.59
CA ILE A 247 0.16 20.84 7.90
C ILE A 247 -0.34 21.80 9.00
N ALA A 248 -0.46 23.09 8.69
CA ALA A 248 -0.95 24.08 9.65
C ALA A 248 -2.44 23.87 9.98
N GLU A 249 -3.26 23.55 8.99
CA GLU A 249 -4.68 23.23 9.18
C GLU A 249 -4.86 21.93 9.98
N LEU A 250 -4.04 20.91 9.68
CA LEU A 250 -4.07 19.65 10.40
C LEU A 250 -3.70 19.84 11.88
N LEU A 251 -2.65 20.61 12.17
CA LEU A 251 -2.27 20.93 13.55
C LEU A 251 -3.39 21.66 14.29
N LYS A 252 -4.08 22.60 13.64
CA LYS A 252 -5.21 23.31 14.26
C LYS A 252 -6.31 22.33 14.68
N LYS A 253 -6.68 21.39 13.80
CA LYS A 253 -7.65 20.33 14.12
C LYS A 253 -7.19 19.47 15.30
N PHE A 254 -5.88 19.17 15.38
CA PHE A 254 -5.32 18.46 16.51
C PHE A 254 -5.35 19.27 17.81
N ASP A 255 -4.92 20.53 17.81
CA ASP A 255 -4.94 21.41 18.99
C ASP A 255 -6.36 21.57 19.55
N ASP A 256 -7.36 21.75 18.68
CA ASP A 256 -8.77 21.87 19.06
C ASP A 256 -9.34 20.59 19.71
N SER A 257 -8.83 19.41 19.33
CA SER A 257 -9.20 18.10 19.93
C SER A 257 -8.33 17.71 21.13
N PHE A 258 -7.22 18.40 21.35
CA PHE A 258 -6.23 18.06 22.35
C PHE A 258 -6.69 18.43 23.77
N GLU A 259 -7.52 19.47 23.90
CA GLU A 259 -8.03 19.94 25.20
C GLU A 259 -8.91 18.92 25.94
N GLN A 260 -9.32 17.82 25.30
CA GLN A 260 -10.31 16.89 25.85
C GLN A 260 -9.78 15.52 26.27
N ASN A 261 -8.51 15.15 26.00
CA ASN A 261 -8.01 13.79 26.24
C ASN A 261 -6.61 13.71 26.86
N ASN A 262 -6.53 12.97 27.98
CA ASN A 262 -5.34 12.72 28.81
C ASN A 262 -4.05 12.37 28.04
N PHE A 263 -2.94 12.96 28.50
CA PHE A 263 -1.57 12.97 27.94
C PHE A 263 -0.80 11.62 27.92
N TYR A 264 -1.44 10.47 28.18
CA TYR A 264 -0.69 9.25 28.54
C TYR A 264 -0.26 8.34 27.37
N ASP A 265 -0.65 8.61 26.13
CA ASP A 265 -0.25 7.77 24.99
C ASP A 265 1.06 8.25 24.34
N LYS A 266 2.17 7.60 24.68
CA LYS A 266 3.52 7.91 24.16
C LYS A 266 3.57 7.90 22.62
N ALA A 267 2.83 7.00 21.96
CA ALA A 267 2.78 6.94 20.50
C ALA A 267 2.09 8.18 19.92
N ARG A 268 0.94 8.57 20.49
CA ARG A 268 0.22 9.78 20.10
C ARG A 268 1.09 11.03 20.27
N ASN A 269 1.75 11.18 21.43
CA ASN A 269 2.62 12.33 21.69
C ASN A 269 3.80 12.40 20.72
N THR A 270 4.35 11.24 20.32
CA THR A 270 5.43 11.15 19.33
C THR A 270 4.96 11.52 17.91
N HIS A 271 3.76 11.11 17.52
CA HIS A 271 3.15 11.54 16.26
C HIS A 271 2.91 13.05 16.24
N ILE A 272 2.31 13.59 17.30
CA ILE A 272 2.04 15.03 17.44
C ILE A 272 3.35 15.84 17.46
N PHE A 273 4.39 15.34 18.13
CA PHE A 273 5.73 15.94 18.07
C PHE A 273 6.19 16.10 16.61
N SER A 274 6.02 15.05 15.80
CA SER A 274 6.38 15.08 14.38
C SER A 274 5.57 16.13 13.59
N LEU A 275 4.29 16.32 13.92
CA LEU A 275 3.47 17.36 13.30
C LEU A 275 3.96 18.78 13.62
N TYR A 276 4.39 19.02 14.87
CA TYR A 276 5.02 20.30 15.22
C TYR A 276 6.34 20.52 14.47
N VAL A 277 7.18 19.48 14.32
CA VAL A 277 8.37 19.55 13.45
C VAL A 277 7.96 19.95 12.04
N PHE A 278 6.98 19.26 11.46
CA PHE A 278 6.53 19.51 10.09
C PHE A 278 6.03 20.94 9.92
N ALA A 279 5.26 21.44 10.88
CA ALA A 279 4.74 22.79 10.85
C ALA A 279 5.78 23.88 11.10
N GLU A 280 6.88 23.56 11.78
CA GLU A 280 8.01 24.47 11.92
C GLU A 280 8.81 24.54 10.61
N GLN A 281 9.04 23.40 9.96
CA GLN A 281 9.77 23.31 8.69
C GLN A 281 8.98 23.88 7.50
N ALA A 282 7.66 23.78 7.52
CA ALA A 282 6.79 24.32 6.47
C ALA A 282 6.72 25.86 6.43
N ARG A 283 7.41 26.59 7.32
CA ARG A 283 7.33 28.07 7.37
C ARG A 283 8.39 28.77 6.55
N THR A 284 8.05 29.96 6.09
CA THR A 284 9.04 30.98 5.71
C THR A 284 9.69 31.56 6.97
N ARG A 285 11.02 31.77 6.96
CA ARG A 285 11.93 32.11 8.08
C ARG A 285 11.50 33.23 9.06
N ALA A 286 10.43 33.98 8.80
CA ALA A 286 10.04 35.17 9.57
C ALA A 286 9.32 34.87 10.91
N ASP A 287 8.84 33.65 11.14
CA ASP A 287 7.99 33.36 12.31
C ASP A 287 8.47 32.15 13.13
N LEU A 288 9.52 32.33 13.93
CA LEU A 288 9.82 31.39 15.00
C LEU A 288 8.71 31.50 16.07
N MET A 289 8.05 30.39 16.40
CA MET A 289 7.09 30.32 17.51
C MET A 289 7.71 29.57 18.68
N PRO A 290 8.23 30.27 19.70
CA PRO A 290 8.80 29.66 20.90
C PRO A 290 7.84 28.66 21.56
N GLU A 291 6.54 28.93 21.48
CA GLU A 291 5.45 28.08 22.00
C GLU A 291 5.46 26.68 21.41
N ARG A 292 5.71 26.53 20.09
CA ARG A 292 5.77 25.21 19.44
C ARG A 292 6.99 24.41 19.90
N ARG A 293 8.15 25.06 20.02
CA ARG A 293 9.36 24.41 20.52
C ARG A 293 9.22 24.01 21.99
N ALA A 294 8.59 24.85 22.81
CA ALA A 294 8.24 24.49 24.18
C ALA A 294 7.34 23.25 24.20
N ARG A 295 6.33 23.21 23.32
CA ARG A 295 5.42 22.08 23.20
C ARG A 295 6.09 20.79 22.72
N MET A 296 6.97 20.89 21.73
CA MET A 296 7.79 19.76 21.28
C MET A 296 8.63 19.18 22.41
N LYS A 297 9.26 20.04 23.22
CA LYS A 297 10.03 19.62 24.41
C LYS A 297 9.17 18.89 25.44
N GLU A 298 7.93 19.34 25.66
CA GLU A 298 6.98 18.68 26.59
C GLU A 298 6.53 17.31 26.08
N LEU A 299 6.25 17.19 24.77
CA LEU A 299 5.73 15.96 24.17
C LEU A 299 6.77 14.85 24.11
N ASN A 300 7.99 15.17 23.70
CA ASN A 300 9.07 14.20 23.59
C ASN A 300 10.45 14.88 23.75
N PRO A 301 11.00 14.95 24.98
CA PRO A 301 12.28 15.62 25.24
C PRO A 301 13.47 15.03 24.49
N GLU A 302 13.49 13.70 24.30
CA GLU A 302 14.57 12.98 23.63
C GLU A 302 14.62 13.36 22.14
N LEU A 303 13.48 13.23 21.44
CA LEU A 303 13.40 13.63 20.03
C LEU A 303 13.59 15.14 19.85
N PHE A 304 13.22 15.97 20.84
CA PHE A 304 13.48 17.40 20.78
C PHE A 304 14.97 17.73 20.79
N GLN A 305 15.80 17.00 21.55
CA GLN A 305 17.26 17.18 21.50
C GLN A 305 17.83 16.76 20.15
N GLU A 306 17.39 15.64 19.60
CA GLU A 306 17.78 15.21 18.25
C GLU A 306 17.37 16.26 17.18
N TYR A 307 16.17 16.82 17.31
CA TYR A 307 15.67 17.88 16.44
C TYR A 307 16.58 19.10 16.46
N LEU A 308 16.94 19.60 17.66
CA LEU A 308 17.85 20.74 17.80
C LEU A 308 19.22 20.49 17.20
N GLN A 309 19.75 19.27 17.32
CA GLN A 309 21.03 18.90 16.70
C GLN A 309 20.97 18.90 15.18
N ARG A 310 19.81 18.55 14.60
CA ARG A 310 19.62 18.53 13.14
C ARG A 310 19.50 19.93 12.53
N ILE A 311 18.88 20.87 13.24
CA ILE A 311 18.62 22.23 12.72
C ILE A 311 19.72 23.25 13.09
N ALA A 312 20.66 22.88 13.95
CA ALA A 312 21.81 23.70 14.34
C ALA A 312 22.88 23.71 13.23
#